data_AF-A0A655ITA8-F1
#
_entry.id   AF-A0A655ITA8-F1
#
_cell.length_a   1.000
_cell.length_b   1.000
_cell.length_c   1.000
_cell.angle_alpha   90.00
_cell.angle_beta   90.00
_cell.angle_gamma   90.00
#
_symmetry.space_group_name_H-M   'P 1'
#
loop_
_entity.id
_entity.type
_entity.pdbx_description
1 polymer ?
#
loop_
_entity_poly.entity_id
_entity_poly.type
_entity_poly.pdbx_seq_one_letter_code
_entity_poly.pdbx_strand_id
1 'polypeptide(L)'
;MFAVLSAVAGVGLGWLTALAGSVKIINWLTVPTGAANVIHALGRGLFTVDFYTLLRITRLIGIVIIAVSLPLLWWRFRRDDRAALTGVAWSMLIVVLFVPAALPWYYSWPLAVAAPLAQARRAIAAIAGLSTWVMVIFKPDGSHGMYSWLHFWIATACALTAWYVLYRSPDRRGVQAATPVVNTP
;
A
#
# COMPACT_ATOMS: atom_id res chain seq x y z
N MET A 1 -7.12 28.64 6.40
CA MET A 1 -8.28 28.14 7.18
C MET A 1 -7.86 27.13 8.24
N PHE A 2 -7.26 25.98 7.89
CA PHE A 2 -6.82 24.96 8.86
C PHE A 2 -5.89 25.51 9.96
N ALA A 3 -4.82 26.22 9.58
CA ALA A 3 -3.86 26.79 10.53
C ALA A 3 -4.49 27.81 11.51
N VAL A 4 -5.47 28.59 11.04
CA VAL A 4 -6.18 29.58 11.87
C VAL A 4 -7.11 28.87 12.86
N LEU A 5 -7.82 27.83 12.42
CA LEU A 5 -8.69 27.03 13.29
C LEU A 5 -7.88 26.24 14.34
N SER A 6 -6.70 25.69 13.98
CA SER A 6 -5.80 25.01 14.93
C SER A 6 -5.21 25.96 15.97
N ALA A 7 -4.97 27.23 15.60
CA ALA A 7 -4.51 28.26 16.52
C ALA A 7 -5.62 28.69 17.50
N VAL A 8 -6.85 28.91 17.00
CA VAL A 8 -8.01 29.27 17.83
C VAL A 8 -8.39 28.15 18.81
N ALA A 9 -8.28 26.88 18.39
CA ALA A 9 -8.58 25.73 19.24
C ALA A 9 -7.47 25.36 20.25
N GLY A 10 -6.33 26.09 20.27
CA GLY A 10 -5.22 25.85 21.21
C GLY A 10 -4.45 24.55 21.00
N VAL A 11 -4.75 23.79 19.94
CA VAL A 11 -4.13 22.47 19.63
C VAL A 11 -2.80 22.60 18.87
N GLY A 12 -2.48 23.79 18.37
CA GLY A 12 -1.21 24.09 17.70
C GLY A 12 -0.90 23.16 16.51
N LEU A 13 0.39 22.98 16.23
CA LEU A 13 0.91 22.05 15.21
C LEU A 13 1.41 20.73 15.82
N GLY A 14 0.90 20.33 17.00
CA GLY A 14 1.35 19.11 17.69
C GLY A 14 1.17 17.80 16.89
N TRP A 15 0.34 17.81 15.86
CA TRP A 15 0.22 16.70 14.92
C TRP A 15 1.49 16.51 14.06
N LEU A 16 2.23 17.58 13.73
CA LEU A 16 3.51 17.49 12.99
C LEU A 16 4.59 16.80 13.83
N THR A 17 4.63 17.06 15.14
CA THR A 17 5.55 16.38 16.06
C THR A 17 5.10 14.95 16.33
N ALA A 18 3.79 14.68 16.37
CA ALA A 18 3.25 13.32 16.43
C ALA A 18 3.61 12.50 15.17
N LEU A 19 3.61 13.11 13.98
CA LEU A 19 4.08 12.48 12.73
C LEU A 19 5.56 12.10 12.78
N ALA A 20 6.40 12.86 13.49
CA ALA A 20 7.81 12.52 13.69
C ALA A 20 7.97 11.20 14.48
N GLY A 21 6.99 10.85 15.33
CA GLY A 21 6.90 9.55 15.98
C GLY A 21 6.71 8.39 14.99
N SER A 22 5.90 8.59 13.94
CA SER A 22 5.66 7.56 12.92
C SER A 22 6.92 7.19 12.13
N VAL A 23 7.88 8.11 11.97
CA VAL A 23 9.17 7.84 11.30
C VAL A 23 10.05 6.88 12.09
N LYS A 24 9.81 6.72 13.40
CA LYS A 24 10.51 5.72 14.24
C LYS A 24 10.03 4.30 13.99
N ILE A 25 8.92 4.11 13.28
CA ILE A 25 8.43 2.78 12.91
C ILE A 25 9.40 2.21 11.87
N ILE A 26 10.06 1.11 12.25
CA ILE A 26 10.92 0.32 11.37
C ILE A 26 10.14 -0.96 11.09
N ASN A 27 9.74 -1.15 9.84
CA ASN A 27 9.09 -2.37 9.39
C ASN A 27 9.52 -2.68 7.95
N TRP A 28 9.41 -3.94 7.57
CA TRP A 28 9.88 -4.43 6.27
C TRP A 28 8.91 -4.14 5.11
N LEU A 29 7.83 -3.38 5.34
CA LEU A 29 6.86 -3.08 4.28
C LEU A 29 7.35 -2.04 3.29
N THR A 30 8.26 -1.14 3.68
CA THR A 30 8.78 -0.13 2.75
C THR A 30 10.09 -0.61 2.13
N VAL A 31 10.26 -0.31 0.83
CA VAL A 31 11.47 -0.66 0.08
C VAL A 31 12.73 -0.10 0.74
N PRO A 32 12.76 1.16 1.23
CA PRO A 32 13.91 1.69 1.97
C PRO A 32 14.31 0.85 3.19
N THR A 33 13.33 0.41 3.98
CA THR A 33 13.61 -0.34 5.22
C THR A 33 13.97 -1.79 4.91
N GLY A 34 13.31 -2.42 3.94
CA GLY A 34 13.69 -3.74 3.44
C GLY A 34 15.11 -3.76 2.87
N ALA A 35 15.46 -2.77 2.04
CA ALA A 35 16.80 -2.62 1.49
C ALA A 35 17.85 -2.43 2.58
N ALA A 36 17.59 -1.60 3.59
CA ALA A 36 18.51 -1.42 4.72
C ALA A 36 18.74 -2.73 5.49
N ASN A 37 17.70 -3.52 5.73
CA ASN A 37 17.83 -4.83 6.38
C ASN A 37 18.67 -5.80 5.54
N VAL A 38 18.41 -5.90 4.23
CA VAL A 38 19.15 -6.80 3.33
C VAL A 38 20.61 -6.39 3.21
N ILE A 39 20.88 -5.10 2.97
CA ILE A 39 22.25 -4.58 2.83
C ILE A 39 23.01 -4.74 4.15
N HIS A 40 22.37 -4.51 5.30
CA HIS A 40 23.02 -4.73 6.61
C HIS A 40 23.30 -6.21 6.85
N ALA A 41 22.36 -7.11 6.52
CA ALA A 41 22.54 -8.55 6.68
C ALA A 41 23.68 -9.10 5.81
N LEU A 42 23.76 -8.68 4.55
CA LEU A 42 24.80 -9.10 3.61
C LEU A 42 26.15 -8.39 3.86
N GLY A 43 26.10 -7.13 4.27
CA GLY A 43 27.26 -6.27 4.50
C GLY A 43 27.94 -6.45 5.85
N ARG A 44 27.34 -7.21 6.78
CA ARG A 44 27.87 -7.45 8.15
C ARG A 44 29.31 -7.98 8.18
N GLY A 45 29.75 -8.64 7.11
CA GLY A 45 31.13 -9.12 6.96
C GLY A 45 32.07 -8.20 6.17
N LEU A 46 31.55 -7.19 5.47
CA LEU A 46 32.30 -6.34 4.52
C LEU A 46 32.43 -4.88 4.98
N PHE A 47 31.44 -4.36 5.72
CA PHE A 47 31.38 -2.96 6.15
C PHE A 47 30.89 -2.82 7.60
N THR A 48 31.50 -1.93 8.37
CA THR A 48 31.10 -1.58 9.75
C THR A 48 30.10 -0.42 9.79
N VAL A 49 29.21 -0.33 8.81
CA VAL A 49 28.21 0.75 8.74
C VAL A 49 27.06 0.43 9.69
N ASP A 50 26.78 1.36 10.60
CA ASP A 50 25.65 1.25 11.52
C ASP A 50 24.29 1.17 10.78
N PHE A 51 23.39 0.32 11.27
CA PHE A 51 22.08 0.08 10.67
C PHE A 51 21.25 1.37 10.56
N TYR A 52 21.28 2.26 11.55
CA TYR A 52 20.51 3.49 11.51
C TYR A 52 21.05 4.48 10.48
N THR A 53 22.36 4.48 10.25
CA THR A 53 22.98 5.25 9.16
C THR A 53 22.48 4.75 7.81
N LEU A 54 22.52 3.43 7.60
CA LEU A 54 22.06 2.81 6.37
C LEU A 54 20.56 3.06 6.14
N LEU A 55 19.73 2.88 7.18
CA LEU A 55 18.30 3.16 7.14
C LEU A 55 18.01 4.63 6.80
N ARG A 56 18.78 5.58 7.34
CA ARG A 56 18.63 6.99 7.00
C ARG A 56 18.91 7.25 5.51
N ILE A 57 19.97 6.66 4.98
CA ILE A 57 20.37 6.81 3.58
C ILE A 57 19.30 6.20 2.65
N THR A 58 18.86 4.96 2.91
CA THR A 58 17.85 4.33 2.06
C THR A 58 16.52 5.08 2.07
N ARG A 59 16.13 5.67 3.22
CA ARG A 59 14.94 6.52 3.33
C ARG A 59 15.05 7.81 2.54
N LEU A 60 16.22 8.46 2.56
CA LEU A 60 16.47 9.63 1.71
C LEU A 60 16.38 9.27 0.22
N ILE A 61 16.94 8.14 -0.19
CA ILE A 61 16.82 7.63 -1.56
C ILE A 61 15.34 7.42 -1.92
N GLY A 62 14.55 6.82 -1.02
CA GLY A 62 13.09 6.67 -1.22
C GLY A 62 12.36 8.00 -1.43
N ILE A 63 12.69 9.03 -0.63
CA ILE A 63 12.12 10.37 -0.79
C ILE A 63 12.50 10.97 -2.16
N VAL A 64 13.75 10.82 -2.59
CA VAL A 64 14.20 11.28 -3.91
C VAL A 64 13.45 10.56 -5.03
N ILE A 65 13.26 9.23 -4.91
CA ILE A 65 12.47 8.45 -5.87
C ILE A 65 11.04 8.98 -5.97
N ILE A 66 10.40 9.28 -4.83
CA ILE A 66 9.05 9.88 -4.82
C ILE A 66 9.08 11.26 -5.52
N ALA A 67 10.01 12.13 -5.12
CA ALA A 67 10.11 13.50 -5.63
C ALA A 67 10.33 13.54 -7.14
N VAL A 68 11.03 12.56 -7.71
CA VAL A 68 11.25 12.44 -9.16
C VAL A 68 10.09 11.74 -9.86
N SER A 69 9.56 10.66 -9.27
CA SER A 69 8.50 9.85 -9.90
C SER A 69 7.19 10.60 -10.02
N LEU A 70 6.81 11.42 -9.04
CA LEU A 70 5.52 12.13 -9.06
C LEU A 70 5.41 13.11 -10.25
N PRO A 71 6.37 14.02 -10.49
CA PRO A 71 6.36 14.87 -11.69
C PRO A 71 6.39 14.08 -12.99
N LEU A 72 7.18 12.99 -13.06
CA LEU A 72 7.27 12.16 -14.26
C LEU A 72 5.94 11.47 -14.58
N LEU A 73 5.29 10.88 -13.57
CA LEU A 73 3.97 10.26 -13.73
C LEU A 73 2.91 11.29 -14.10
N TRP A 74 2.91 12.44 -13.44
CA TRP A 74 2.00 13.53 -13.80
C TRP A 74 2.19 13.95 -15.26
N TRP A 75 3.42 14.20 -15.69
CA TRP A 75 3.72 14.57 -17.07
C TRP A 75 3.28 13.49 -18.08
N ARG A 76 3.46 12.22 -17.73
CA ARG A 76 3.13 11.06 -18.58
C ARG A 76 1.64 10.79 -18.69
N PHE A 77 0.88 11.03 -17.64
CA PHE A 77 -0.51 10.58 -17.48
C PHE A 77 -1.55 11.71 -17.47
N ARG A 78 -1.15 12.98 -17.66
CA ARG A 78 -2.05 14.16 -17.63
C ARG A 78 -3.03 14.33 -18.82
N ARG A 79 -3.03 13.43 -19.82
CA ARG A 79 -3.72 13.69 -21.10
C ARG A 79 -5.14 13.13 -21.20
N ASP A 80 -5.44 12.02 -20.54
CA ASP A 80 -6.74 11.34 -20.60
C ASP A 80 -7.22 10.98 -19.19
N ASP A 81 -8.54 10.92 -18.94
CA ASP A 81 -9.08 10.61 -17.61
C ASP A 81 -8.65 9.22 -17.10
N ARG A 82 -8.71 8.20 -17.97
CA ARG A 82 -8.25 6.84 -17.62
C ARG A 82 -6.74 6.82 -17.38
N ALA A 83 -5.98 7.59 -18.15
CA ALA A 83 -4.54 7.73 -17.97
C ALA A 83 -4.25 8.41 -16.62
N ALA A 84 -4.98 9.47 -16.28
CA ALA A 84 -4.84 10.21 -15.04
C ALA A 84 -5.11 9.31 -13.82
N LEU A 85 -6.21 8.55 -13.82
CA LEU A 85 -6.50 7.56 -12.77
C LEU A 85 -5.38 6.52 -12.64
N THR A 86 -4.84 6.04 -13.76
CA THR A 86 -3.70 5.12 -13.77
C THR A 86 -2.44 5.76 -13.17
N GLY A 87 -2.19 7.03 -13.50
CA GLY A 87 -1.12 7.83 -12.92
C GLY A 87 -1.26 8.04 -11.42
N VAL A 88 -2.49 8.26 -10.92
CA VAL A 88 -2.76 8.38 -9.48
C VAL A 88 -2.53 7.05 -8.77
N ALA A 89 -2.99 5.92 -9.34
CA ALA A 89 -2.75 4.59 -8.76
C ALA A 89 -1.24 4.29 -8.63
N TRP A 90 -0.46 4.56 -9.68
CA TRP A 90 1.00 4.42 -9.64
C TRP A 90 1.66 5.38 -8.65
N SER A 91 1.19 6.63 -8.59
CA SER A 91 1.72 7.63 -7.67
C SER A 91 1.52 7.18 -6.22
N MET A 92 0.32 6.71 -5.87
CA MET A 92 0.03 6.18 -4.54
C MET A 92 0.86 4.95 -4.22
N LEU A 93 1.04 4.05 -5.18
CA LEU A 93 1.86 2.85 -4.98
C LEU A 93 3.32 3.22 -4.69
N ILE A 94 3.91 4.11 -5.49
CA ILE A 94 5.29 4.58 -5.29
C ILE A 94 5.42 5.27 -3.94
N VAL A 95 4.50 6.17 -3.60
CA VAL A 95 4.53 6.88 -2.30
C VAL A 95 4.51 5.88 -1.14
N VAL A 96 3.59 4.91 -1.15
CA VAL A 96 3.48 3.93 -0.07
C VAL A 96 4.70 3.00 0.00
N LEU A 97 5.29 2.62 -1.13
CA LEU A 97 6.48 1.76 -1.18
C LEU A 97 7.74 2.45 -0.68
N PHE A 98 7.89 3.75 -0.95
CA PHE A 98 9.15 4.49 -0.73
C PHE A 98 9.09 5.51 0.42
N VAL A 99 7.94 5.71 1.05
CA VAL A 99 7.84 6.55 2.26
C VAL A 99 8.73 5.98 3.39
N PRO A 100 9.31 6.84 4.25
CA PRO A 100 10.21 6.38 5.30
C PRO A 100 9.63 5.32 6.25
N ALA A 101 8.33 5.40 6.52
CA ALA A 101 7.58 4.43 7.32
C ALA A 101 6.16 4.30 6.76
N ALA A 102 5.71 3.07 6.51
CA ALA A 102 4.36 2.77 6.09
C ALA A 102 3.74 1.72 7.01
N LEU A 103 2.48 1.89 7.37
CA LEU A 103 1.70 0.86 8.05
C LEU A 103 0.99 -0.01 7.00
N PRO A 104 0.65 -1.28 7.32
CA PRO A 104 -0.02 -2.15 6.35
C PRO A 104 -1.26 -1.52 5.70
N TRP A 105 -2.03 -0.69 6.44
CA TRP A 105 -3.25 -0.05 5.91
C TRP A 105 -2.97 1.01 4.84
N TYR A 106 -1.75 1.54 4.72
CA TYR A 106 -1.41 2.54 3.70
C TYR A 106 -1.55 1.95 2.29
N TYR A 107 -1.38 0.62 2.16
CA TYR A 107 -1.58 -0.11 0.91
C TYR A 107 -3.03 -0.14 0.42
N SER A 108 -4.01 0.19 1.27
CA SER A 108 -5.40 0.32 0.84
C SER A 108 -5.61 1.48 -0.14
N TRP A 109 -4.78 2.53 -0.07
CA TRP A 109 -4.91 3.71 -0.93
C TRP A 109 -4.67 3.38 -2.42
N PRO A 110 -3.51 2.81 -2.83
CA PRO A 110 -3.32 2.43 -4.22
C PRO A 110 -4.32 1.36 -4.66
N LEU A 111 -4.74 0.45 -3.77
CA LEU A 111 -5.75 -0.57 -4.09
C LEU A 111 -7.12 0.06 -4.40
N ALA A 112 -7.56 1.02 -3.59
CA ALA A 112 -8.83 1.71 -3.78
C ALA A 112 -8.87 2.50 -5.10
N VAL A 113 -7.77 3.19 -5.45
CA VAL A 113 -7.67 3.92 -6.72
C VAL A 113 -7.53 2.97 -7.91
N ALA A 114 -6.87 1.83 -7.74
CA ALA A 114 -6.72 0.82 -8.80
C ALA A 114 -8.02 0.03 -9.05
N ALA A 115 -8.90 -0.09 -8.07
CA ALA A 115 -10.17 -0.85 -8.16
C ALA A 115 -11.04 -0.51 -9.39
N PRO A 116 -11.33 0.77 -9.72
CA PRO A 116 -12.12 1.10 -10.92
C PRO A 116 -11.42 0.70 -12.24
N LEU A 117 -10.09 0.67 -12.26
CA LEU A 117 -9.28 0.29 -13.43
C LEU A 117 -9.18 -1.23 -13.60
N ALA A 118 -9.28 -1.98 -12.50
CA ALA A 118 -9.10 -3.41 -12.42
C ALA A 118 -10.37 -4.19 -12.81
N GLN A 119 -10.68 -4.21 -14.09
CA GLN A 119 -11.85 -4.95 -14.60
C GLN A 119 -11.57 -6.43 -14.87
N ALA A 120 -10.30 -6.83 -14.96
CA ALA A 120 -9.91 -8.22 -15.15
C ALA A 120 -10.09 -9.01 -13.85
N ARG A 121 -10.65 -10.23 -13.95
CA ARG A 121 -10.88 -11.12 -12.79
C ARG A 121 -9.61 -11.40 -11.98
N ARG A 122 -8.47 -11.53 -12.64
CA ARG A 122 -7.15 -11.67 -11.98
C ARG A 122 -6.82 -10.46 -11.10
N ALA A 123 -7.11 -9.26 -11.59
CA ALA A 123 -6.87 -8.02 -10.87
C ALA A 123 -7.83 -7.85 -9.69
N ILE A 124 -9.12 -8.19 -9.87
CA ILE A 124 -10.10 -8.19 -8.78
C ILE A 124 -9.70 -9.18 -7.68
N ALA A 125 -9.32 -10.40 -8.05
CA ALA A 125 -8.84 -11.41 -7.10
C ALA A 125 -7.58 -10.92 -6.35
N ALA A 126 -6.63 -10.29 -7.05
CA ALA A 126 -5.43 -9.74 -6.43
C ALA A 126 -5.75 -8.61 -5.44
N ILE A 127 -6.63 -7.67 -5.82
CA ILE A 127 -7.06 -6.57 -4.94
C ILE A 127 -7.76 -7.14 -3.70
N ALA A 128 -8.64 -8.12 -3.87
CA ALA A 128 -9.33 -8.76 -2.75
C ALA A 128 -8.35 -9.46 -1.81
N GLY A 129 -7.45 -10.30 -2.33
CA GLY A 129 -6.44 -10.98 -1.51
C GLY A 129 -5.55 -10.00 -0.74
N LEU A 130 -5.05 -8.95 -1.41
CA LEU A 130 -4.25 -7.91 -0.77
C LEU A 130 -5.04 -7.14 0.30
N SER A 131 -6.30 -6.80 0.01
CA SER A 131 -7.17 -6.11 0.97
C SER A 131 -7.47 -6.98 2.20
N THR A 132 -7.72 -8.28 2.01
CA THR A 132 -7.89 -9.24 3.10
C THR A 132 -6.63 -9.34 3.94
N TRP A 133 -5.45 -9.39 3.31
CA TRP A 133 -4.19 -9.43 4.04
C TRP A 133 -4.02 -8.18 4.92
N VAL A 134 -4.23 -6.99 4.34
CA VAL A 134 -4.14 -5.70 5.05
C VAL A 134 -5.12 -5.62 6.22
N MET A 135 -6.31 -6.21 6.09
CA MET A 135 -7.30 -6.25 7.16
C MET A 135 -6.89 -7.21 8.29
N VAL A 136 -6.52 -8.45 7.95
CA VAL A 136 -6.29 -9.53 8.94
C VAL A 136 -4.95 -9.36 9.69
N ILE A 137 -3.98 -8.65 9.11
CA ILE A 137 -2.69 -8.42 9.77
C ILE A 137 -2.79 -7.45 10.96
N PHE A 138 -3.84 -6.65 11.05
CA PHE A 138 -4.12 -5.82 12.23
C PHE A 138 -4.84 -6.62 13.29
N LYS A 139 -4.32 -6.56 14.51
CA LYS A 139 -4.97 -7.15 15.68
C LYS A 139 -5.98 -6.16 16.28
N PRO A 140 -6.97 -6.64 17.06
CA PRO A 140 -7.99 -5.79 17.67
C PRO A 140 -7.43 -4.72 18.63
N ASP A 141 -6.24 -4.94 19.19
CA ASP A 141 -5.52 -4.01 20.07
C ASP A 141 -4.78 -2.89 19.30
N GLY A 142 -4.88 -2.85 17.97
CA GLY A 142 -4.24 -1.83 17.12
C GLY A 142 -2.78 -2.13 16.78
N SER A 143 -2.19 -3.20 17.33
CA SER A 143 -0.88 -3.70 16.91
C SER A 143 -0.96 -4.49 15.61
N HIS A 144 0.16 -4.62 14.89
CA HIS A 144 0.24 -5.41 13.66
C HIS A 144 0.98 -6.73 13.89
N GLY A 145 0.42 -7.82 13.36
CA GLY A 145 0.92 -9.19 13.49
C GLY A 145 2.18 -9.51 12.67
N MET A 146 2.82 -8.53 12.03
CA MET A 146 3.93 -8.74 11.09
C MET A 146 5.15 -9.47 11.68
N TYR A 147 5.35 -9.37 12.99
CA TYR A 147 6.46 -10.02 13.71
C TYR A 147 6.05 -11.33 14.37
N SER A 148 4.76 -11.67 14.38
CA SER A 148 4.25 -12.93 14.88
C SER A 148 4.08 -13.89 13.71
N TRP A 149 4.93 -14.91 13.64
CA TRP A 149 4.88 -15.94 12.60
C TRP A 149 3.48 -16.52 12.42
N LEU A 150 2.80 -16.86 13.53
CA LEU A 150 1.45 -17.42 13.48
C LEU A 150 0.45 -16.46 12.85
N HIS A 151 0.39 -15.20 13.29
CA HIS A 151 -0.55 -14.22 12.75
C HIS A 151 -0.25 -13.89 11.28
N PHE A 152 1.03 -13.78 10.93
CA PHE A 152 1.46 -13.54 9.55
C PHE A 152 0.99 -14.67 8.61
N TRP A 153 1.17 -15.93 9.00
CA TRP A 153 0.74 -17.08 8.20
C TRP A 153 -0.77 -17.20 8.11
N ILE A 154 -1.50 -16.92 9.20
CA ILE A 154 -2.98 -16.89 9.18
C ILE A 154 -3.48 -15.80 8.23
N ALA A 155 -2.95 -14.57 8.32
CA ALA A 155 -3.31 -13.47 7.43
C ALA A 155 -3.02 -13.81 5.97
N THR A 156 -1.88 -14.45 5.71
CA THR A 156 -1.48 -14.91 4.38
C THR A 156 -2.41 -16.02 3.86
N ALA A 157 -2.80 -16.98 4.69
CA ALA A 157 -3.74 -18.03 4.33
C ALA A 157 -5.13 -17.47 3.99
N CYS A 158 -5.65 -16.53 4.80
CA CYS A 158 -6.91 -15.84 4.51
C CYS A 158 -6.85 -15.08 3.19
N ALA A 159 -5.76 -14.34 2.95
CA ALA A 159 -5.53 -13.59 1.71
C ALA A 159 -5.48 -14.49 0.47
N LEU A 160 -4.74 -15.59 0.54
CA LEU A 160 -4.63 -16.57 -0.55
C LEU A 160 -5.97 -17.26 -0.80
N THR A 161 -6.74 -17.55 0.25
CA THR A 161 -8.08 -18.15 0.13
C THR A 161 -9.03 -17.19 -0.58
N ALA A 162 -9.08 -15.92 -0.16
CA ALA A 162 -9.90 -14.90 -0.82
C ALA A 162 -9.52 -14.72 -2.29
N TRP A 163 -8.20 -14.64 -2.57
CA TRP A 163 -7.68 -14.59 -3.94
C TRP A 163 -8.13 -15.80 -4.77
N TYR A 164 -7.93 -17.01 -4.25
CA TYR A 164 -8.21 -18.25 -4.96
C TYR A 164 -9.71 -18.45 -5.24
N VAL A 165 -10.58 -18.17 -4.27
CA VAL A 165 -12.04 -18.27 -4.42
C VAL A 165 -12.53 -17.32 -5.52
N LEU A 166 -12.07 -16.07 -5.51
CA LEU A 166 -12.44 -15.09 -6.55
C LEU A 166 -11.81 -15.42 -7.91
N TYR A 167 -10.58 -15.94 -7.92
CA TYR A 167 -9.92 -16.39 -9.13
C TYR A 167 -10.64 -17.58 -9.77
N ARG A 168 -11.29 -18.47 -8.99
CA ARG A 168 -12.04 -19.63 -9.51
C ARG A 168 -13.56 -19.43 -9.69
N SER A 169 -14.15 -18.36 -9.17
CA SER A 169 -15.60 -18.06 -9.31
C SER A 169 -16.09 -17.92 -10.77
N PRO A 170 -16.98 -18.78 -11.30
CA PRO A 170 -17.44 -18.72 -12.69
C PRO A 170 -17.91 -17.33 -13.13
N ASP A 171 -17.64 -16.93 -14.38
CA ASP A 171 -18.04 -15.63 -14.92
C ASP A 171 -19.58 -15.52 -15.00
N ARG A 172 -20.18 -14.97 -13.94
CA ARG A 172 -21.64 -14.73 -13.89
C ARG A 172 -22.13 -13.77 -14.98
N ARG A 173 -21.24 -12.94 -15.55
CA ARG A 173 -21.58 -12.04 -16.66
C ARG A 173 -21.98 -12.80 -17.94
N GLY A 174 -21.43 -14.00 -18.17
CA GLY A 174 -21.85 -14.86 -19.29
C GLY A 174 -23.17 -15.60 -19.02
N VAL A 175 -23.43 -15.96 -17.76
CA VAL A 175 -24.66 -16.66 -17.35
C VAL A 175 -25.89 -15.76 -17.47
N GLN A 176 -25.76 -14.48 -17.15
CA GLN A 176 -26.88 -13.53 -17.19
C GLN A 176 -27.30 -13.12 -18.62
N ALA A 177 -26.37 -13.16 -19.57
CA ALA A 177 -26.66 -12.96 -20.99
C ALA A 177 -27.32 -14.19 -21.66
N ALA A 178 -27.22 -15.37 -21.05
CA ALA A 178 -27.76 -16.62 -21.58
C ALA A 178 -29.18 -16.95 -21.08
N THR A 179 -29.70 -16.23 -20.09
CA THR A 179 -31.12 -16.31 -19.71
C THR A 179 -31.96 -15.63 -20.79
N PRO A 180 -32.76 -16.37 -21.60
CA PRO A 180 -33.65 -15.75 -22.57
C PRO A 180 -34.66 -14.92 -21.78
N VAL A 181 -34.91 -13.70 -22.24
CA VAL A 181 -36.04 -12.90 -21.78
C VAL A 181 -37.28 -13.68 -22.19
N VAL A 182 -37.90 -14.40 -21.24
CA VAL A 182 -39.18 -15.06 -21.46
C VAL A 182 -40.20 -13.95 -21.63
N ASN A 183 -40.47 -13.60 -22.89
CA ASN A 183 -41.62 -12.77 -23.25
C ASN A 183 -42.86 -13.64 -23.01
N THR A 184 -43.52 -13.45 -21.87
CA THR A 184 -44.88 -13.97 -21.67
C THR A 184 -45.86 -13.18 -22.54
N PRO A 185 -46.80 -13.85 -23.22
CA PRO A 185 -47.76 -13.24 -24.13
C PRO A 185 -48.78 -12.32 -23.43
#